data_AF-A0A847EP83-F1
#
_entry.id   AF-A0A847EP83-F1
#
_cell.length_a   1.000
_cell.length_b   1.000
_cell.length_c   1.000
_cell.angle_alpha   90.00
_cell.angle_beta   90.00
_cell.angle_gamma   90.00
#
_symmetry.space_group_name_H-M   'P 1'
#
loop_
_entity.id
_entity.type
_entity.pdbx_description
1 polymer ?
#
loop_
_entity_poly.entity_id
_entity_poly.type
_entity_poly.pdbx_seq_one_letter_code
_entity_poly.pdbx_strand_id
1 'polypeptide(L)'
;MTELAPLTLPAADDYLDWVSSTSEASLDRARTLVAELKADPPASALATLQRWNEVVLAIGNAAARGELFSEVHPDAGVRDAAEKAALAAQQLATELGLDTELYALFAAVDPAGLDPEASRLLEKTLRDFRRSGVAADEPTRARVKEIRDRLTVLGQTFARTIREGTRSIKVRPEQLEGLPADWVEAHPPGEDGLVTVTTDYPDAIPFRTFARDADARRELVVAQLTIGYPDNVEVLREIFGLRAELATLLGYDNWPDFDAEVKMIGKGDAIGAFIDKIADAALEPARRDVDILLARLRQDRPDATHVESSDSGYYAEVHRREELDVDAQQVRTYFDFGKVRAGLLDVTGRLFGLTYSPADVPVWHEAVRAYDVSRTDDGAPLGRIYLDLHPREGKFKHAAQFTLTNGVAGRQVP
;
A
#
# COMPACT_ATOMS: atom_id res chain seq x y z
N MET A 1 -20.12 -30.28 2.99
CA MET A 1 -19.22 -29.14 3.25
C MET A 1 -19.86 -27.94 2.58
N THR A 2 -20.08 -26.84 3.30
CA THR A 2 -20.55 -25.60 2.68
C THR A 2 -19.54 -25.18 1.62
N GLU A 3 -19.99 -24.90 0.41
CA GLU A 3 -19.13 -24.41 -0.66
C GLU A 3 -18.54 -23.07 -0.21
N LEU A 4 -17.21 -22.96 -0.20
CA LEU A 4 -16.53 -21.73 0.18
C LEU A 4 -16.72 -20.71 -0.95
N ALA A 5 -17.13 -19.50 -0.60
CA ALA A 5 -17.37 -18.42 -1.55
C ALA A 5 -16.56 -17.17 -1.17
N PRO A 6 -16.22 -16.31 -2.15
CA PRO A 6 -15.66 -14.99 -1.87
C PRO A 6 -16.55 -14.18 -0.92
N LEU A 7 -15.95 -13.27 -0.15
CA LEU A 7 -16.67 -12.36 0.74
C LEU A 7 -17.72 -11.55 -0.05
N THR A 8 -18.96 -11.59 0.40
CA THR A 8 -20.03 -10.74 -0.13
C THR A 8 -19.98 -9.37 0.54
N LEU A 9 -19.84 -8.32 -0.27
CA LEU A 9 -19.90 -6.93 0.18
C LEU A 9 -21.36 -6.49 0.41
N PRO A 10 -21.59 -5.53 1.33
CA PRO A 10 -22.93 -5.03 1.62
C PRO A 10 -23.48 -4.19 0.45
N ALA A 11 -24.78 -3.90 0.51
CA ALA A 11 -25.36 -2.88 -0.37
C ALA A 11 -24.75 -1.49 -0.07
N ALA A 12 -24.87 -0.55 -1.02
CA ALA A 12 -24.17 0.73 -0.97
C ALA A 12 -24.44 1.54 0.31
N ASP A 13 -25.65 1.46 0.86
CA ASP A 13 -26.04 2.25 2.03
C ASP A 13 -25.66 1.59 3.38
N ASP A 14 -25.22 0.32 3.36
CA ASP A 14 -25.01 -0.49 4.56
C ASP A 14 -23.52 -0.59 4.97
N TYR A 15 -22.60 0.06 4.23
CA TYR A 15 -21.15 -0.09 4.44
C TYR A 15 -20.68 0.35 5.84
N LEU A 16 -21.24 1.41 6.41
CA LEU A 16 -20.82 1.92 7.72
C LEU A 16 -21.06 0.88 8.82
N ASP A 17 -22.29 0.37 8.89
CA ASP A 17 -22.69 -0.64 9.86
C ASP A 17 -21.97 -1.97 9.59
N TRP A 18 -21.82 -2.35 8.31
CA TRP A 18 -21.14 -3.58 7.93
C TRP A 18 -19.66 -3.55 8.30
N VAL A 19 -18.90 -2.50 7.99
CA VAL A 19 -17.47 -2.40 8.34
C VAL A 19 -17.30 -2.46 9.86
N SER A 20 -18.14 -1.73 10.59
CA SER A 20 -18.07 -1.68 12.06
C SER A 20 -18.38 -3.06 12.68
N SER A 21 -19.55 -3.62 12.37
CA SER A 21 -20.03 -4.86 12.99
C SER A 21 -19.21 -6.09 12.58
N THR A 22 -18.81 -6.21 11.31
CA THR A 22 -18.04 -7.38 10.85
C THR A 22 -16.60 -7.37 11.37
N SER A 23 -16.01 -6.18 11.53
CA SER A 23 -14.69 -6.03 12.13
C SER A 23 -14.74 -6.33 13.62
N GLU A 24 -15.71 -5.78 14.35
CA GLU A 24 -15.93 -6.07 15.77
C GLU A 24 -16.14 -7.58 16.00
N ALA A 25 -17.03 -8.20 15.25
CA ALA A 25 -17.29 -9.64 15.34
C ALA A 25 -16.04 -10.49 15.08
N SER A 26 -15.16 -10.06 14.17
CA SER A 26 -13.91 -10.78 13.90
C SER A 26 -12.91 -10.63 15.05
N LEU A 27 -12.81 -9.45 15.64
CA LEU A 27 -11.96 -9.21 16.81
C LEU A 27 -12.48 -9.97 18.05
N ASP A 28 -13.79 -10.01 18.25
CA ASP A 28 -14.42 -10.79 19.33
C ASP A 28 -14.24 -12.29 19.14
N ARG A 29 -14.30 -12.77 17.90
CA ARG A 29 -13.96 -14.15 17.58
C ARG A 29 -12.51 -14.46 17.94
N ALA A 30 -11.56 -13.58 17.63
CA ALA A 30 -10.16 -13.74 18.00
C ALA A 30 -9.99 -13.78 19.53
N ARG A 31 -10.63 -12.88 20.29
CA ARG A 31 -10.60 -12.89 21.76
C ARG A 31 -11.17 -14.18 22.35
N THR A 32 -12.28 -14.66 21.79
CA THR A 32 -12.93 -15.91 22.21
C THR A 32 -12.01 -17.11 21.97
N LEU A 33 -11.41 -17.19 20.79
CA LEU A 33 -10.46 -18.25 20.43
C LEU A 33 -9.23 -18.26 21.35
N VAL A 34 -8.70 -17.09 21.71
CA VAL A 34 -7.58 -16.99 22.66
C VAL A 34 -8.00 -17.45 24.05
N ALA A 35 -9.18 -17.05 24.53
CA ALA A 35 -9.70 -17.50 25.82
C ALA A 35 -9.90 -19.03 25.84
N GLU A 36 -10.46 -19.60 24.79
CA GLU A 36 -10.60 -21.05 24.60
C GLU A 36 -9.25 -21.77 24.57
N LEU A 37 -8.27 -21.22 23.84
CA LEU A 37 -6.93 -21.78 23.73
C LEU A 37 -6.20 -21.81 25.08
N LYS A 38 -6.36 -20.76 25.90
CA LYS A 38 -5.78 -20.69 27.25
C LYS A 38 -6.47 -21.61 28.25
N ALA A 39 -7.81 -21.68 28.20
CA ALA A 39 -8.59 -22.48 29.13
C ALA A 39 -8.45 -23.99 28.89
N ASP A 40 -8.38 -24.41 27.63
CA ASP A 40 -8.28 -25.82 27.22
C ASP A 40 -7.31 -25.96 26.03
N PRO A 41 -5.98 -25.90 26.29
CA PRO A 41 -4.98 -26.01 25.23
C PRO A 41 -5.02 -27.40 24.58
N PRO A 42 -5.03 -27.50 23.24
CA PRO A 42 -4.99 -28.79 22.56
C PRO A 42 -3.76 -29.61 22.96
N ALA A 43 -3.94 -30.92 23.13
CA ALA A 43 -2.82 -31.82 23.43
C ALA A 43 -1.82 -31.97 22.28
N SER A 44 -2.22 -31.68 21.03
CA SER A 44 -1.34 -31.77 19.86
C SER A 44 -0.82 -30.40 19.43
N ALA A 45 0.45 -30.38 19.04
CA ALA A 45 1.12 -29.21 18.48
C ALA A 45 0.38 -28.66 17.27
N LEU A 46 -0.03 -29.53 16.35
CA LEU A 46 -0.74 -29.15 15.14
C LEU A 46 -2.10 -28.50 15.45
N ALA A 47 -2.88 -29.06 16.39
CA ALA A 47 -4.17 -28.48 16.75
C ALA A 47 -4.03 -27.11 17.44
N THR A 48 -2.97 -26.93 18.24
CA THR A 48 -2.62 -25.63 18.83
C THR A 48 -2.32 -24.59 17.75
N LEU A 49 -1.50 -24.95 16.76
CA LEU A 49 -1.18 -24.08 15.62
C LEU A 49 -2.40 -23.79 14.73
N GLN A 50 -3.30 -24.76 14.55
CA GLN A 50 -4.55 -24.55 13.81
C GLN A 50 -5.48 -23.57 14.54
N ARG A 51 -5.62 -23.66 15.87
CA ARG A 51 -6.37 -22.66 16.65
C ARG A 51 -5.73 -21.28 16.55
N TRP A 52 -4.41 -21.21 16.59
CA TRP A 52 -3.69 -19.95 16.40
C TRP A 52 -3.94 -19.33 15.02
N ASN A 53 -3.94 -20.16 13.98
CA ASN A 53 -4.24 -19.72 12.63
C ASN A 53 -5.63 -19.06 12.54
N GLU A 54 -6.64 -19.60 13.23
CA GLU A 54 -7.98 -19.00 13.29
C GLU A 54 -7.99 -17.64 14.01
N VAL A 55 -7.17 -17.46 15.06
CA VAL A 55 -7.02 -16.17 15.75
C VAL A 55 -6.43 -15.13 14.80
N VAL A 56 -5.31 -15.48 14.16
CA VAL A 56 -4.60 -14.59 13.23
C VAL A 56 -5.47 -14.27 12.02
N LEU A 57 -6.22 -15.24 11.48
CA LEU A 57 -7.14 -15.03 10.37
C LEU A 57 -8.25 -14.04 10.73
N ALA A 58 -8.84 -14.17 11.92
CA ALA A 58 -9.90 -13.28 12.36
C ALA A 58 -9.41 -11.82 12.53
N ILE A 59 -8.23 -11.64 13.12
CA ILE A 59 -7.58 -10.31 13.22
C ILE A 59 -7.25 -9.77 11.83
N GLY A 60 -6.64 -10.60 10.98
CA GLY A 60 -6.24 -10.23 9.63
C GLY A 60 -7.43 -9.82 8.76
N ASN A 61 -8.59 -10.44 8.91
CA ASN A 61 -9.81 -10.06 8.19
C ASN A 61 -10.36 -8.69 8.64
N ALA A 62 -10.28 -8.37 9.94
CA ALA A 62 -10.65 -7.04 10.42
C ALA A 62 -9.67 -5.98 9.88
N ALA A 63 -8.37 -6.25 9.93
CA ALA A 63 -7.33 -5.36 9.39
C ALA A 63 -7.51 -5.12 7.88
N ALA A 64 -7.66 -6.18 7.09
CA ALA A 64 -7.84 -6.14 5.63
C ALA A 64 -9.01 -5.24 5.20
N ARG A 65 -10.18 -5.39 5.86
CA ARG A 65 -11.34 -4.52 5.61
C ARG A 65 -11.07 -3.08 6.02
N GLY A 66 -10.50 -2.87 7.21
CA GLY A 66 -10.15 -1.54 7.70
C GLY A 66 -9.21 -0.80 6.75
N GLU A 67 -8.14 -1.45 6.32
CA GLU A 67 -7.14 -0.91 5.39
C GLU A 67 -7.77 -0.56 4.03
N LEU A 68 -8.50 -1.49 3.39
CA LEU A 68 -9.12 -1.21 2.10
C LEU A 68 -10.12 -0.05 2.18
N PHE A 69 -11.10 -0.13 3.09
CA PHE A 69 -12.22 0.82 3.06
C PHE A 69 -11.85 2.21 3.56
N SER A 70 -10.81 2.33 4.39
CA SER A 70 -10.24 3.65 4.75
C SER A 70 -9.63 4.38 3.55
N GLU A 71 -9.24 3.64 2.51
CA GLU A 71 -8.53 4.17 1.35
C GLU A 71 -9.40 4.32 0.10
N VAL A 72 -10.55 3.65 0.02
CA VAL A 72 -11.34 3.62 -1.22
C VAL A 72 -12.78 4.08 -1.09
N HIS A 73 -13.39 4.04 0.10
CA HIS A 73 -14.83 4.29 0.20
C HIS A 73 -15.16 5.77 -0.05
N PRO A 74 -16.18 6.12 -0.86
CA PRO A 74 -16.54 7.52 -1.14
C PRO A 74 -17.06 8.25 0.11
N ASP A 75 -17.79 7.57 0.99
CA ASP A 75 -18.30 8.12 2.25
C ASP A 75 -17.18 8.25 3.30
N ALA A 76 -17.04 9.44 3.91
CA ALA A 76 -16.03 9.73 4.93
C ALA A 76 -16.26 9.01 6.26
N GLY A 77 -17.52 8.84 6.68
CA GLY A 77 -17.87 8.10 7.90
C GLY A 77 -17.50 6.63 7.80
N VAL A 78 -17.64 6.03 6.61
CA VAL A 78 -17.15 4.66 6.36
C VAL A 78 -15.62 4.60 6.45
N ARG A 79 -14.90 5.58 5.89
CA ARG A 79 -13.43 5.64 6.00
C ARG A 79 -13.00 5.75 7.45
N ASP A 80 -13.63 6.63 8.24
CA ASP A 80 -13.33 6.80 9.66
C ASP A 80 -13.59 5.53 10.48
N ALA A 81 -14.69 4.81 10.20
CA ALA A 81 -14.98 3.52 10.83
C ALA A 81 -13.94 2.45 10.46
N ALA A 82 -13.51 2.43 9.20
CA ALA A 82 -12.48 1.51 8.71
C ALA A 82 -11.10 1.79 9.35
N GLU A 83 -10.72 3.06 9.52
CA GLU A 83 -9.49 3.44 10.23
C GLU A 83 -9.53 2.99 11.70
N LYS A 84 -10.68 3.08 12.38
CA LYS A 84 -10.88 2.55 13.74
C LYS A 84 -10.76 1.03 13.78
N ALA A 85 -11.33 0.34 12.80
CA ALA A 85 -11.24 -1.12 12.71
C ALA A 85 -9.79 -1.60 12.54
N ALA A 86 -9.02 -0.95 11.65
CA ALA A 86 -7.61 -1.23 11.46
C ALA A 86 -6.80 -0.99 12.75
N LEU A 87 -7.05 0.12 13.45
CA LEU A 87 -6.43 0.42 14.74
C LEU A 87 -6.75 -0.65 15.80
N ALA A 88 -8.02 -1.04 15.92
CA ALA A 88 -8.44 -2.05 16.89
C ALA A 88 -7.82 -3.44 16.60
N ALA A 89 -7.67 -3.81 15.33
CA ALA A 89 -6.98 -5.03 14.93
C ALA A 89 -5.50 -5.00 15.32
N GLN A 90 -4.81 -3.87 15.08
CA GLN A 90 -3.41 -3.68 15.45
C GLN A 90 -3.19 -3.67 16.97
N GLN A 91 -4.11 -3.08 17.73
CA GLN A 91 -4.09 -3.09 19.19
C GLN A 91 -4.23 -4.52 19.74
N LEU A 92 -5.21 -5.29 19.22
CA LEU A 92 -5.37 -6.69 19.63
C LEU A 92 -4.15 -7.53 19.25
N ALA A 93 -3.60 -7.37 18.05
CA ALA A 93 -2.38 -8.07 17.64
C ALA A 93 -1.20 -7.74 18.58
N THR A 94 -1.07 -6.48 19.00
CA THR A 94 -0.03 -6.03 19.94
C THR A 94 -0.24 -6.63 21.33
N GLU A 95 -1.47 -6.63 21.83
CA GLU A 95 -1.83 -7.23 23.12
C GLU A 95 -1.49 -8.73 23.13
N LEU A 96 -1.94 -9.48 22.12
CA LEU A 96 -1.66 -10.91 22.02
C LEU A 96 -0.17 -11.20 21.88
N GLY A 97 0.57 -10.39 21.13
CA GLY A 97 2.02 -10.55 21.00
C GLY A 97 2.78 -10.31 22.32
N LEU A 98 2.22 -9.54 23.26
CA LEU A 98 2.79 -9.25 24.57
C LEU A 98 2.30 -10.21 25.67
N ASP A 99 1.42 -11.16 25.34
CA ASP A 99 0.80 -12.08 26.28
C ASP A 99 1.75 -13.21 26.69
N THR A 100 2.22 -13.16 27.94
CA THR A 100 3.20 -14.12 28.47
C THR A 100 2.65 -15.52 28.65
N GLU A 101 1.36 -15.66 28.94
CA GLU A 101 0.70 -16.96 29.09
C GLU A 101 0.57 -17.64 27.73
N LEU A 102 0.15 -16.87 26.73
CA LEU A 102 0.06 -17.36 25.36
C LEU A 102 1.43 -17.75 24.81
N TYR A 103 2.47 -16.93 25.04
CA TYR A 103 3.84 -17.30 24.70
C TYR A 103 4.29 -18.60 25.38
N ALA A 104 4.04 -18.76 26.68
CA ALA A 104 4.40 -19.96 27.41
C ALA A 104 3.72 -21.22 26.84
N LEU A 105 2.46 -21.10 26.40
CA LEU A 105 1.73 -22.18 25.73
C LEU A 105 2.46 -22.63 24.45
N PHE A 106 2.80 -21.70 23.55
CA PHE A 106 3.52 -22.04 22.32
C PHE A 106 4.95 -22.52 22.57
N ALA A 107 5.65 -21.96 23.56
CA ALA A 107 7.00 -22.37 23.91
C ALA A 107 7.05 -23.79 24.51
N ALA A 108 5.94 -24.26 25.09
CA ALA A 108 5.82 -25.61 25.65
C ALA A 108 5.36 -26.67 24.62
N VAL A 109 4.99 -26.27 23.41
CA VAL A 109 4.57 -27.21 22.36
C VAL A 109 5.75 -28.10 21.94
N ASP A 110 5.56 -29.42 21.98
CA ASP A 110 6.51 -30.38 21.42
C ASP A 110 6.43 -30.36 19.88
N PRO A 111 7.49 -29.97 19.16
CA PRO A 111 7.47 -29.95 17.70
C PRO A 111 7.50 -31.35 17.07
N ALA A 112 7.68 -32.42 17.86
CA ALA A 112 7.72 -33.78 17.36
C ALA A 112 6.45 -34.13 16.56
N GLY A 113 6.63 -34.56 15.31
CA GLY A 113 5.53 -34.98 14.43
C GLY A 113 4.85 -33.85 13.66
N LEU A 114 5.29 -32.59 13.81
CA LEU A 114 4.90 -31.52 12.88
C LEU A 114 5.52 -31.76 11.49
N ASP A 115 4.74 -31.48 10.46
CA ASP A 115 5.27 -31.39 9.10
C ASP A 115 6.12 -30.10 8.92
N PRO A 116 6.82 -29.93 7.77
CA PRO A 116 7.66 -28.76 7.56
C PRO A 116 6.92 -27.41 7.60
N GLU A 117 5.65 -27.37 7.17
CA GLU A 117 4.87 -26.13 7.14
C GLU A 117 4.43 -25.73 8.56
N ALA A 118 3.93 -26.69 9.34
CA ALA A 118 3.56 -26.48 10.73
C ALA A 118 4.78 -26.15 11.61
N SER A 119 5.92 -26.80 11.38
CA SER A 119 7.18 -26.47 12.07
C SER A 119 7.59 -25.02 11.81
N ARG A 120 7.54 -24.60 10.54
CA ARG A 120 7.83 -23.21 10.15
C ARG A 120 6.83 -22.21 10.76
N LEU A 121 5.56 -22.58 10.89
CA LEU A 121 4.57 -21.74 11.55
C LEU A 121 4.91 -21.57 13.04
N LEU A 122 5.27 -22.64 13.76
CA LEU A 122 5.69 -22.55 15.16
C LEU A 122 6.93 -21.66 15.33
N GLU A 123 7.96 -21.85 14.50
CA GLU A 123 9.17 -21.02 14.51
C GLU A 123 8.84 -19.52 14.30
N LYS A 124 7.98 -19.22 13.33
CA LYS A 124 7.54 -17.84 13.05
C LYS A 124 6.75 -17.26 14.21
N THR A 125 5.81 -18.02 14.77
CA THR A 125 5.01 -17.61 15.93
C THR A 125 5.91 -17.26 17.12
N LEU A 126 6.84 -18.15 17.49
CA LEU A 126 7.78 -17.91 18.60
C LEU A 126 8.69 -16.71 18.35
N ARG A 127 9.19 -16.56 17.12
CA ARG A 127 9.95 -15.37 16.71
C ARG A 127 9.10 -14.11 16.86
N ASP A 128 7.86 -14.11 16.42
CA ASP A 128 6.99 -12.94 16.43
C ASP A 128 6.57 -12.54 17.86
N PHE A 129 6.43 -13.50 18.78
CA PHE A 129 6.33 -13.23 20.22
C PHE A 129 7.59 -12.55 20.78
N ARG A 130 8.79 -13.08 20.45
CA ARG A 130 10.06 -12.47 20.87
C ARG A 130 10.17 -11.04 20.34
N ARG A 131 9.90 -10.82 19.06
CA ARG A 131 9.86 -9.50 18.41
C ARG A 131 8.77 -8.60 18.97
N SER A 132 7.72 -9.17 19.53
CA SER A 132 6.69 -8.41 20.23
C SER A 132 7.19 -7.87 21.56
N GLY A 133 8.25 -8.43 22.14
CA GLY A 133 8.79 -8.02 23.44
C GLY A 133 8.22 -8.79 24.62
N VAL A 134 7.59 -9.95 24.37
CA VAL A 134 6.91 -10.73 25.43
C VAL A 134 7.82 -11.09 26.61
N ALA A 135 9.11 -11.31 26.35
CA ALA A 135 10.11 -11.70 27.34
C ALA A 135 10.63 -10.53 28.21
N ALA A 136 10.27 -9.28 27.90
CA ALA A 136 10.71 -8.12 28.66
C ALA A 136 10.00 -8.02 30.02
N ASP A 137 10.46 -7.15 30.91
CA ASP A 137 9.74 -6.87 32.16
C ASP A 137 8.42 -6.12 31.91
N GLU A 138 7.56 -6.06 32.93
CA GLU A 138 6.25 -5.42 32.81
C GLU A 138 6.32 -3.93 32.42
N PRO A 139 7.21 -3.10 33.00
CA PRO A 139 7.38 -1.71 32.55
C PRO A 139 7.80 -1.61 31.08
N THR A 140 8.72 -2.45 30.62
CA THR A 140 9.16 -2.45 29.22
C THR A 140 8.03 -2.88 28.28
N ARG A 141 7.28 -3.94 28.62
CA ARG A 141 6.11 -4.34 27.82
C ARG A 141 5.05 -3.25 27.74
N ALA A 142 4.78 -2.55 28.84
CA ALA A 142 3.85 -1.42 28.87
C ALA A 142 4.32 -0.28 27.94
N ARG A 143 5.61 0.05 27.97
CA ARG A 143 6.20 1.06 27.08
C ARG A 143 6.17 0.63 25.61
N VAL A 144 6.48 -0.63 25.32
CA VAL A 144 6.39 -1.20 23.96
C VAL A 144 4.96 -1.09 23.41
N LYS A 145 3.94 -1.37 24.23
CA LYS A 145 2.54 -1.20 23.86
C LYS A 145 2.22 0.25 23.53
N GLU A 146 2.57 1.18 24.41
CA GLU A 146 2.36 2.62 24.20
C GLU A 146 3.01 3.12 22.90
N ILE A 147 4.26 2.73 22.65
CA ILE A 147 4.98 3.10 21.43
C ILE A 147 4.25 2.58 20.18
N ARG A 148 3.80 1.32 20.18
CA ARG A 148 3.10 0.72 19.03
C ARG A 148 1.75 1.39 18.75
N ASP A 149 0.99 1.66 19.80
CA ASP A 149 -0.29 2.36 19.69
C ASP A 149 -0.05 3.76 19.10
N ARG A 150 0.96 4.48 19.60
CA ARG A 150 1.31 5.80 19.09
C ARG A 150 1.82 5.78 17.65
N LEU A 151 2.67 4.82 17.29
CA LEU A 151 3.15 4.63 15.92
C LEU A 151 2.01 4.36 14.94
N THR A 152 0.98 3.63 15.36
CA THR A 152 -0.21 3.36 14.54
C THR A 152 -0.98 4.65 14.26
N VAL A 153 -1.25 5.44 15.29
CA VAL A 153 -1.94 6.74 15.16
C VAL A 153 -1.12 7.72 14.31
N LEU A 154 0.20 7.78 14.49
CA LEU A 154 1.08 8.63 13.68
C LEU A 154 1.11 8.19 12.21
N GLY A 155 1.11 6.88 11.94
CA GLY A 155 1.04 6.33 10.59
C GLY A 155 -0.24 6.71 9.87
N GLN A 156 -1.39 6.57 10.54
CA GLN A 156 -2.70 7.00 10.02
C GLN A 156 -2.74 8.51 9.78
N THR A 157 -2.22 9.30 10.72
CA THR A 157 -2.11 10.76 10.59
C THR A 157 -1.29 11.13 9.35
N PHE A 158 -0.11 10.54 9.19
CA PHE A 158 0.75 10.76 8.04
C PHE A 158 0.04 10.43 6.72
N ALA A 159 -0.58 9.25 6.64
CA ALA A 159 -1.31 8.80 5.45
C ALA A 159 -2.47 9.73 5.09
N ARG A 160 -3.28 10.13 6.09
CA ARG A 160 -4.41 11.06 5.90
C ARG A 160 -3.93 12.41 5.36
N THR A 161 -2.89 12.99 5.96
CA THR A 161 -2.31 14.26 5.51
C THR A 161 -1.82 14.19 4.06
N ILE A 162 -1.30 13.05 3.59
CA ILE A 162 -0.94 12.87 2.18
C ILE A 162 -2.18 12.74 1.29
N ARG A 163 -3.14 11.90 1.68
CA ARG A 163 -4.36 11.62 0.91
C ARG A 163 -5.25 12.86 0.71
N GLU A 164 -5.34 13.71 1.74
CA GLU A 164 -6.14 14.94 1.76
C GLU A 164 -5.33 16.17 1.33
N GLY A 165 -4.01 16.02 1.17
CA GLY A 165 -3.08 17.12 0.92
C GLY A 165 -2.91 17.52 -0.55
N THR A 166 -3.85 17.19 -1.44
CA THR A 166 -3.78 17.59 -2.87
C THR A 166 -3.60 19.11 -2.97
N ARG A 167 -2.58 19.53 -3.72
CA ARG A 167 -2.30 20.94 -4.00
C ARG A 167 -2.64 21.28 -5.44
N SER A 168 -2.62 22.55 -5.75
CA SER A 168 -2.76 23.03 -7.12
C SER A 168 -1.93 24.28 -7.36
N ILE A 169 -1.67 24.56 -8.63
CA ILE A 169 -1.13 25.82 -9.11
C ILE A 169 -2.14 26.48 -10.05
N LYS A 170 -2.00 27.80 -10.24
CA LYS A 170 -2.81 28.59 -11.16
C LYS A 170 -1.93 29.10 -12.28
N VAL A 171 -2.20 28.69 -13.51
CA VAL A 171 -1.38 29.04 -14.69
C VAL A 171 -2.19 29.81 -15.71
N ARG A 172 -1.52 30.65 -16.51
CA ARG A 172 -2.17 31.33 -17.63
C ARG A 172 -2.39 30.35 -18.79
N PRO A 173 -3.41 30.56 -19.64
CA PRO A 173 -3.67 29.68 -20.80
C PRO A 173 -2.46 29.48 -21.72
N GLU A 174 -1.60 30.50 -21.88
CA GLU A 174 -0.41 30.38 -22.74
C GLU A 174 0.63 29.40 -22.17
N GLN A 175 0.62 29.19 -20.85
CA GLN A 175 1.55 28.27 -20.18
C GLN A 175 1.16 26.79 -20.37
N LEU A 176 0.00 26.52 -20.99
CA LEU A 176 -0.44 25.17 -21.36
C LEU A 176 0.17 24.69 -22.69
N GLU A 177 1.00 25.50 -23.35
CA GLU A 177 1.61 25.14 -24.61
C GLU A 177 2.35 23.80 -24.53
N GLY A 178 2.04 22.90 -25.47
CA GLY A 178 2.61 21.56 -25.56
C GLY A 178 1.72 20.45 -24.99
N LEU A 179 0.72 20.78 -24.16
CA LEU A 179 -0.20 19.78 -23.60
C LEU A 179 -1.16 19.20 -24.65
N PRO A 180 -1.63 17.94 -24.46
CA PRO A 180 -2.65 17.35 -25.31
C PRO A 180 -3.95 18.18 -25.34
N ALA A 181 -4.59 18.24 -26.51
CA ALA A 181 -5.79 19.08 -26.70
C ALA A 181 -6.96 18.70 -25.77
N ASP A 182 -7.19 17.40 -25.57
CA ASP A 182 -8.20 16.87 -24.64
C ASP A 182 -7.90 17.26 -23.19
N TRP A 183 -6.62 17.32 -22.81
CA TRP A 183 -6.22 17.79 -21.49
C TRP A 183 -6.56 19.27 -21.33
N VAL A 184 -6.24 20.11 -22.32
CA VAL A 184 -6.56 21.55 -22.28
C VAL A 184 -8.08 21.78 -22.24
N GLU A 185 -8.86 21.03 -23.02
CA GLU A 185 -10.32 21.10 -23.02
C GLU A 185 -10.94 20.72 -21.67
N ALA A 186 -10.38 19.71 -21.00
CA ALA A 186 -10.82 19.28 -19.67
C ALA A 186 -10.46 20.27 -18.54
N HIS A 187 -9.60 21.25 -18.81
CA HIS A 187 -9.12 22.25 -17.83
C HIS A 187 -9.43 23.68 -18.28
N PRO A 188 -10.72 24.07 -18.35
CA PRO A 188 -11.09 25.43 -18.75
C PRO A 188 -10.60 26.46 -17.73
N PRO A 189 -10.31 27.70 -18.16
CA PRO A 189 -10.01 28.80 -17.24
C PRO A 189 -11.18 29.06 -16.28
N GLY A 190 -10.86 29.36 -15.02
CA GLY A 190 -11.83 29.80 -14.02
C GLY A 190 -12.28 31.24 -14.23
N GLU A 191 -13.07 31.77 -13.29
CA GLU A 191 -13.54 33.17 -13.30
C GLU A 191 -12.38 34.19 -13.27
N ASP A 192 -11.23 33.79 -12.73
CA ASP A 192 -9.98 34.55 -12.69
C ASP A 192 -9.21 34.56 -14.02
N GLY A 193 -9.70 33.82 -15.03
CA GLY A 193 -9.02 33.63 -16.32
C GLY A 193 -7.82 32.70 -16.26
N LEU A 194 -7.59 32.02 -15.14
CA LEU A 194 -6.46 31.10 -14.93
C LEU A 194 -6.93 29.65 -14.93
N VAL A 195 -6.06 28.76 -15.37
CA VAL A 195 -6.28 27.31 -15.38
C VAL A 195 -5.72 26.71 -14.10
N THR A 196 -6.51 25.88 -13.43
CA THR A 196 -6.10 25.18 -12.21
C THR A 196 -5.49 23.84 -12.58
N VAL A 197 -4.26 23.58 -12.12
CA VAL A 197 -3.57 22.30 -12.35
C VAL A 197 -3.30 21.66 -11.00
N THR A 198 -3.88 20.48 -10.75
CA THR A 198 -3.70 19.80 -9.47
C THR A 198 -2.43 18.94 -9.43
N THR A 199 -2.03 18.55 -8.23
CA THR A 199 -0.94 17.57 -8.03
C THR A 199 -1.38 16.11 -8.23
N ASP A 200 -2.66 15.86 -8.51
CA ASP A 200 -3.15 14.51 -8.79
C ASP A 200 -2.54 14.03 -10.13
N TYR A 201 -2.30 12.72 -10.24
CA TYR A 201 -1.56 12.15 -11.37
C TYR A 201 -2.14 12.47 -12.77
N PRO A 202 -3.47 12.48 -12.99
CA PRO A 202 -4.05 12.86 -14.28
C PRO A 202 -3.66 14.28 -14.76
N ASP A 203 -3.38 15.19 -13.83
CA ASP A 203 -3.01 16.57 -14.14
C ASP A 203 -1.48 16.70 -14.15
N ALA A 204 -0.84 16.24 -13.07
CA ALA A 204 0.58 16.48 -12.83
C ALA A 204 1.50 15.70 -13.75
N ILE A 205 1.12 14.49 -14.21
CA ILE A 205 1.96 13.71 -15.13
C ILE A 205 2.00 14.36 -16.51
N PRO A 206 0.86 14.64 -17.19
CA PRO A 206 0.90 15.32 -18.48
C PRO A 206 1.56 16.70 -18.39
N PHE A 207 1.24 17.49 -17.36
CA PHE A 207 1.77 18.83 -17.22
C PHE A 207 3.30 18.86 -17.18
N ARG A 208 3.93 18.07 -16.29
CA ARG A 208 5.40 18.03 -16.18
C ARG A 208 6.09 17.38 -17.38
N THR A 209 5.36 16.58 -18.15
CA THR A 209 5.90 15.86 -19.32
C THR A 209 5.87 16.72 -20.57
N PHE A 210 4.80 17.51 -20.77
CA PHE A 210 4.53 18.16 -22.06
C PHE A 210 4.49 19.69 -22.02
N ALA A 211 4.16 20.31 -20.88
CA ALA A 211 4.06 21.78 -20.80
C ALA A 211 5.43 22.40 -21.07
N ARG A 212 5.52 23.39 -21.97
CA ARG A 212 6.79 24.03 -22.35
C ARG A 212 7.30 25.03 -21.33
N ASP A 213 6.40 25.67 -20.58
CA ASP A 213 6.75 26.67 -19.56
C ASP A 213 7.50 26.03 -18.37
N ALA A 214 8.79 26.36 -18.23
CA ALA A 214 9.67 25.77 -17.22
C ALA A 214 9.33 26.21 -15.79
N ASP A 215 8.89 27.46 -15.61
CA ASP A 215 8.55 28.00 -14.29
C ASP A 215 7.26 27.36 -13.77
N ALA A 216 6.26 27.18 -14.63
CA ALA A 216 5.03 26.49 -14.27
C ALA A 216 5.28 25.02 -13.92
N ARG A 217 6.14 24.31 -14.68
CA ARG A 217 6.55 22.93 -14.32
C ARG A 217 7.23 22.90 -12.95
N ARG A 218 8.13 23.85 -12.68
CA ARG A 218 8.82 23.97 -11.39
C ARG A 218 7.83 24.23 -10.25
N GLU A 219 6.89 25.16 -10.42
CA GLU A 219 5.87 25.48 -9.43
C GLU A 219 5.04 24.25 -9.06
N LEU A 220 4.61 23.47 -10.07
CA LEU A 220 3.84 22.24 -9.86
C LEU A 220 4.66 21.18 -9.12
N VAL A 221 5.93 20.97 -9.49
CA VAL A 221 6.81 20.00 -8.82
C VAL A 221 7.08 20.42 -7.38
N VAL A 222 7.28 21.71 -7.11
CA VAL A 222 7.41 22.22 -5.73
C VAL A 222 6.12 21.97 -4.95
N ALA A 223 4.95 22.28 -5.52
CA ALA A 223 3.66 21.98 -4.89
C ALA A 223 3.55 20.48 -4.57
N GLN A 224 3.89 19.60 -5.51
CA GLN A 224 3.84 18.15 -5.31
C GLN A 224 4.81 17.66 -4.22
N LEU A 225 6.06 18.11 -4.23
CA LEU A 225 7.10 17.69 -3.27
C LEU A 225 6.92 18.29 -1.87
N THR A 226 5.97 19.21 -1.71
CA THR A 226 5.63 19.81 -0.43
C THR A 226 4.28 19.34 0.12
N ILE A 227 3.62 18.36 -0.50
CA ILE A 227 2.43 17.71 0.07
C ILE A 227 2.76 17.19 1.48
N GLY A 228 1.89 17.54 2.43
CA GLY A 228 2.08 17.25 3.85
C GLY A 228 3.12 18.08 4.59
N TYR A 229 3.86 18.98 3.93
CA TYR A 229 4.70 19.97 4.63
C TYR A 229 3.85 21.19 5.05
N PRO A 230 3.97 21.70 6.29
CA PRO A 230 4.88 21.25 7.35
C PRO A 230 4.31 20.16 8.27
N ASP A 231 3.02 19.85 8.19
CA ASP A 231 2.28 19.03 9.17
C ASP A 231 2.94 17.65 9.44
N ASN A 232 3.43 16.98 8.40
CA ASN A 232 4.08 15.67 8.50
C ASN A 232 5.53 15.72 9.00
N VAL A 233 6.15 16.88 9.16
CA VAL A 233 7.55 16.98 9.63
C VAL A 233 7.69 16.51 11.07
N GLU A 234 6.82 16.99 11.97
CA GLU A 234 6.87 16.58 13.38
C GLU A 234 6.33 15.15 13.56
N VAL A 235 5.36 14.73 12.76
CA VAL A 235 4.88 13.33 12.72
C VAL A 235 6.03 12.38 12.39
N LEU A 236 6.82 12.67 11.35
CA LEU A 236 7.98 11.85 10.98
C LEU A 236 9.07 11.85 12.06
N ARG A 237 9.35 13.01 12.67
CA ARG A 237 10.34 13.11 13.75
C ARG A 237 9.96 12.21 14.93
N GLU A 238 8.68 12.23 15.32
CA GLU A 238 8.17 11.38 16.39
C GLU A 238 8.24 9.89 16.01
N ILE A 239 7.83 9.52 14.78
CA ILE A 239 7.94 8.15 14.27
C ILE A 239 9.39 7.64 14.35
N PHE A 240 10.38 8.43 13.93
CA PHE A 240 11.78 8.03 13.95
C PHE A 240 12.30 7.84 15.38
N GLY A 241 11.97 8.75 16.30
CA GLY A 241 12.33 8.62 17.72
C GLY A 241 11.73 7.36 18.35
N LEU A 242 10.44 7.13 18.16
CA LEU A 242 9.71 5.98 18.69
C LEU A 242 10.22 4.65 18.11
N ARG A 243 10.57 4.61 16.82
CA ARG A 243 11.16 3.43 16.18
C ARG A 243 12.54 3.09 16.74
N ALA A 244 13.39 4.10 16.97
CA ALA A 244 14.69 3.90 17.59
C ALA A 244 14.57 3.41 19.04
N GLU A 245 13.65 3.99 19.82
CA GLU A 245 13.35 3.55 21.19
C GLU A 245 12.84 2.11 21.21
N LEU A 246 11.86 1.78 20.36
CA LEU A 246 11.28 0.44 20.27
C LEU A 246 12.33 -0.63 19.95
N ALA A 247 13.20 -0.37 18.97
CA ALA A 247 14.28 -1.30 18.61
C ALA A 247 15.21 -1.56 19.80
N THR A 248 15.61 -0.50 20.50
CA THR A 248 16.48 -0.57 21.69
C THR A 248 15.83 -1.38 22.82
N LEU A 249 14.55 -1.10 23.14
CA LEU A 249 13.80 -1.83 24.17
C LEU A 249 13.69 -3.32 23.88
N LEU A 250 13.68 -3.70 22.60
CA LEU A 250 13.57 -5.08 22.14
C LEU A 250 14.93 -5.76 21.94
N GLY A 251 16.04 -5.09 22.29
CA GLY A 251 17.38 -5.65 22.24
C GLY A 251 18.07 -5.61 20.87
N TYR A 252 17.65 -4.71 19.98
CA TYR A 252 18.31 -4.46 18.69
C TYR A 252 19.13 -3.18 18.77
N ASP A 253 20.23 -3.12 18.02
CA ASP A 253 21.13 -1.95 18.00
C ASP A 253 20.46 -0.71 17.40
N ASN A 254 19.56 -0.91 16.43
CA ASN A 254 18.85 0.16 15.73
C ASN A 254 17.59 -0.37 15.02
N TRP A 255 16.80 0.54 14.45
CA TRP A 255 15.59 0.19 13.71
C TRP A 255 15.85 -0.67 12.46
N PRO A 256 16.84 -0.37 11.58
CA PRO A 256 17.19 -1.25 10.47
C PRO A 256 17.44 -2.72 10.87
N ASP A 257 18.12 -3.00 11.97
CA ASP A 257 18.35 -4.38 12.43
C ASP A 257 17.06 -5.07 12.88
N PHE A 258 16.18 -4.34 13.60
CA PHE A 258 14.85 -4.84 13.94
C PHE A 258 14.01 -5.14 12.69
N ASP A 259 14.02 -4.24 11.71
CA ASP A 259 13.19 -4.32 10.51
C ASP A 259 13.72 -5.38 9.51
N ALA A 260 15.04 -5.54 9.41
CA ALA A 260 15.69 -6.45 8.47
C ALA A 260 15.54 -7.94 8.82
N GLU A 261 15.42 -8.30 10.10
CA GLU A 261 15.40 -9.70 10.56
C GLU A 261 14.32 -10.56 9.87
N VAL A 262 13.16 -9.96 9.58
CA VAL A 262 12.03 -10.66 8.94
C VAL A 262 12.00 -10.49 7.42
N LYS A 263 12.97 -9.76 6.86
CA LYS A 263 13.10 -9.48 5.42
C LYS A 263 14.18 -10.36 4.80
N MET A 264 14.14 -10.49 3.48
CA MET A 264 15.14 -11.27 2.73
C MET A 264 16.58 -10.74 2.93
N ILE A 265 16.74 -9.44 3.17
CA ILE A 265 18.06 -8.81 3.40
C ILE A 265 18.71 -9.24 4.73
N GLY A 266 17.89 -9.63 5.72
CA GLY A 266 18.31 -10.27 6.98
C GLY A 266 19.04 -9.39 8.00
N LYS A 267 19.82 -8.40 7.57
CA LYS A 267 20.62 -7.52 8.44
C LYS A 267 20.46 -6.05 8.07
N GLY A 268 20.55 -5.15 9.06
CA GLY A 268 20.41 -3.71 8.83
C GLY A 268 21.56 -3.13 8.01
N ASP A 269 22.81 -3.50 8.31
CA ASP A 269 24.01 -3.05 7.58
C ASP A 269 24.00 -3.45 6.10
N ALA A 270 23.44 -4.62 5.78
CA ALA A 270 23.31 -5.11 4.42
C ALA A 270 22.37 -4.25 3.55
N ILE A 271 21.45 -3.48 4.14
CA ILE A 271 20.58 -2.56 3.39
C ILE A 271 21.41 -1.46 2.73
N GLY A 272 22.25 -0.77 3.51
CA GLY A 272 23.12 0.30 3.00
C GLY A 272 24.12 -0.22 1.97
N ALA A 273 24.81 -1.32 2.29
CA ALA A 273 25.78 -1.94 1.39
C ALA A 273 25.16 -2.38 0.05
N PHE A 274 23.90 -2.84 0.05
CA PHE A 274 23.19 -3.19 -1.17
C PHE A 274 22.86 -1.94 -2.01
N ILE A 275 22.39 -0.86 -1.38
CA ILE A 275 22.09 0.40 -2.07
C ILE A 275 23.36 0.97 -2.71
N ASP A 276 24.47 1.01 -1.96
CA ASP A 276 25.75 1.53 -2.45
C ASP A 276 26.24 0.71 -3.67
N LYS A 277 26.14 -0.62 -3.62
CA LYS A 277 26.48 -1.49 -4.74
C LYS A 277 25.67 -1.18 -6.00
N ILE A 278 24.38 -0.91 -5.86
CA ILE A 278 23.52 -0.55 -7.00
C ILE A 278 23.88 0.84 -7.52
N ALA A 279 24.10 1.80 -6.62
CA ALA A 279 24.51 3.16 -6.97
C ALA A 279 25.83 3.16 -7.75
N ASP A 280 26.83 2.43 -7.29
CA ASP A 280 28.13 2.29 -7.96
C ASP A 280 28.00 1.70 -9.37
N ALA A 281 27.17 0.67 -9.54
CA ALA A 281 26.94 0.04 -10.83
C ALA A 281 26.14 0.94 -11.81
N ALA A 282 25.25 1.77 -11.29
CA ALA A 282 24.38 2.64 -12.08
C ALA A 282 24.95 4.03 -12.36
N LEU A 283 26.00 4.46 -11.65
CA LEU A 283 26.50 5.83 -11.68
C LEU A 283 26.99 6.28 -13.06
N GLU A 284 27.76 5.45 -13.76
CA GLU A 284 28.26 5.81 -15.09
C GLU A 284 27.13 5.89 -16.13
N PRO A 285 26.22 4.89 -16.23
CA PRO A 285 25.04 5.01 -17.09
C PRO A 285 24.19 6.24 -16.77
N ALA A 286 23.94 6.51 -15.49
CA ALA A 286 23.14 7.66 -15.07
C ALA A 286 23.79 9.00 -15.50
N ARG A 287 25.12 9.11 -15.42
CA ARG A 287 25.83 10.30 -15.93
C ARG A 287 25.66 10.48 -17.43
N ARG A 288 25.75 9.40 -18.22
CA ARG A 288 25.49 9.45 -19.66
C ARG A 288 24.07 9.91 -19.97
N ASP A 289 23.09 9.39 -19.25
CA ASP A 289 21.68 9.78 -19.43
C ASP A 289 21.47 11.26 -19.07
N VAL A 290 22.03 11.75 -17.97
CA VAL A 290 21.96 13.18 -17.60
C VAL A 290 22.66 14.06 -18.64
N ASP A 291 23.81 13.65 -19.18
CA ASP A 291 24.53 14.41 -20.20
C ASP A 291 23.72 14.54 -21.50
N ILE A 292 22.97 13.51 -21.89
CA ILE A 292 22.04 13.55 -23.03
C ILE A 292 20.97 14.63 -22.78
N LEU A 293 20.33 14.60 -21.61
CA LEU A 293 19.28 15.56 -21.27
C LEU A 293 19.83 16.99 -21.15
N LEU A 294 21.01 17.16 -20.56
CA LEU A 294 21.67 18.45 -20.41
C LEU A 294 22.07 19.05 -21.77
N ALA A 295 22.59 18.22 -22.69
CA ALA A 295 22.93 18.65 -24.04
C ALA A 295 21.69 19.14 -24.78
N ARG A 296 20.54 18.46 -24.63
CA ARG A 296 19.28 18.91 -25.24
C ARG A 296 18.72 20.17 -24.58
N LEU A 297 18.75 20.25 -23.25
CA LEU A 297 18.35 21.44 -22.48
C LEU A 297 19.17 22.67 -22.90
N ARG A 298 20.47 22.54 -23.16
CA ARG A 298 21.32 23.65 -23.61
C ARG A 298 20.93 24.24 -24.97
N GLN A 299 20.18 23.51 -25.78
CA GLN A 299 19.65 24.07 -27.03
C GLN A 299 18.54 25.10 -26.76
N ASP A 300 17.77 24.93 -25.69
CA ASP A 300 16.73 25.88 -25.26
C ASP A 300 17.28 26.92 -24.28
N ARG A 301 18.21 26.51 -23.40
CA ARG A 301 18.84 27.32 -22.36
C ARG A 301 20.37 27.17 -22.39
N PRO A 302 21.09 27.92 -23.25
CA PRO A 302 22.54 27.75 -23.47
C PRO A 302 23.41 27.76 -22.21
N ASP A 303 23.01 28.52 -21.19
CA ASP A 303 23.75 28.66 -19.93
C ASP A 303 23.43 27.57 -18.89
N ALA A 304 22.60 26.58 -19.22
CA ALA A 304 22.25 25.50 -18.31
C ALA A 304 23.47 24.65 -17.91
N THR A 305 23.63 24.41 -16.62
CA THR A 305 24.74 23.62 -16.04
C THR A 305 24.31 22.27 -15.49
N HIS A 306 23.02 22.08 -15.24
CA HIS A 306 22.43 20.86 -14.69
C HIS A 306 20.97 20.75 -15.14
N VAL A 307 20.41 19.53 -15.03
CA VAL A 307 18.99 19.26 -15.27
C VAL A 307 18.27 19.26 -13.93
N GLU A 308 17.31 20.15 -13.76
CA GLU A 308 16.47 20.22 -12.56
C GLU A 308 15.47 19.06 -12.53
N SER A 309 15.03 18.65 -11.34
CA SER A 309 14.02 17.58 -11.20
C SER A 309 12.73 17.90 -11.97
N SER A 310 12.33 19.18 -12.02
CA SER A 310 11.18 19.67 -12.79
C SER A 310 11.36 19.68 -14.31
N ASP A 311 12.59 19.54 -14.78
CA ASP A 311 12.96 19.51 -16.20
C ASP A 311 13.23 18.10 -16.71
N SER A 312 13.63 17.17 -15.83
CA SER A 312 14.04 15.80 -16.18
C SER A 312 13.03 15.05 -17.05
N GLY A 313 11.76 14.98 -16.63
CA GLY A 313 10.70 14.29 -17.36
C GLY A 313 10.36 14.94 -18.70
N TYR A 314 10.37 16.28 -18.75
CA TYR A 314 10.13 17.04 -19.97
C TYR A 314 11.24 16.78 -21.01
N TYR A 315 12.51 16.92 -20.63
CA TYR A 315 13.61 16.71 -21.56
C TYR A 315 13.79 15.24 -21.96
N ALA A 316 13.44 14.29 -21.08
CA ALA A 316 13.36 12.89 -21.45
C ALA A 316 12.32 12.67 -22.55
N GLU A 317 11.15 13.31 -22.48
CA GLU A 317 10.13 13.22 -23.53
C GLU A 317 10.56 13.92 -24.83
N VAL A 318 11.16 15.11 -24.73
CA VAL A 318 11.71 15.81 -25.90
C VAL A 318 12.75 14.95 -26.61
N HIS A 319 13.67 14.34 -25.87
CA HIS A 319 14.67 13.43 -26.42
C HIS A 319 14.04 12.19 -27.06
N ARG A 320 13.07 11.54 -26.40
CA ARG A 320 12.35 10.39 -26.98
C ARG A 320 11.69 10.73 -28.32
N ARG A 321 11.07 11.91 -28.41
CA ARG A 321 10.43 12.36 -29.64
C ARG A 321 11.44 12.66 -30.74
N GLU A 322 12.50 13.41 -30.43
CA GLU A 322 13.43 13.93 -31.44
C GLU A 322 14.47 12.92 -31.91
N GLU A 323 14.99 12.08 -31.00
CA GLU A 323 16.10 11.18 -31.31
C GLU A 323 15.66 9.71 -31.44
N LEU A 324 14.53 9.32 -30.83
CA LEU A 324 14.01 7.95 -30.88
C LEU A 324 12.72 7.80 -31.70
N ASP A 325 12.17 8.90 -32.23
CA ASP A 325 10.92 8.93 -33.00
C ASP A 325 9.73 8.30 -32.25
N VAL A 326 9.68 8.51 -30.93
CA VAL A 326 8.59 8.05 -30.05
C VAL A 326 7.85 9.24 -29.46
N ASP A 327 6.63 9.48 -29.94
CA ASP A 327 5.73 10.51 -29.42
C ASP A 327 4.73 9.89 -28.43
N ALA A 328 4.85 10.22 -27.13
CA ALA A 328 3.94 9.69 -26.11
C ALA A 328 2.48 10.12 -26.31
N GLN A 329 2.23 11.29 -26.91
CA GLN A 329 0.87 11.75 -27.23
C GLN A 329 0.24 10.93 -28.36
N GLN A 330 1.04 10.49 -29.33
CA GLN A 330 0.57 9.58 -30.37
C GLN A 330 0.40 8.16 -29.82
N VAL A 331 1.40 7.64 -29.10
CA VAL A 331 1.40 6.28 -28.53
C VAL A 331 0.17 6.04 -27.67
N ARG A 332 -0.19 6.99 -26.78
CA ARG A 332 -1.34 6.80 -25.89
C ARG A 332 -2.68 6.61 -26.63
N THR A 333 -2.81 7.09 -27.87
CA THR A 333 -4.05 6.91 -28.66
C THR A 333 -4.32 5.44 -29.02
N TYR A 334 -3.30 4.58 -28.95
CA TYR A 334 -3.42 3.14 -29.16
C TYR A 334 -3.82 2.37 -27.88
N PHE A 335 -3.73 2.99 -26.71
CA PHE A 335 -3.99 2.37 -25.41
C PHE A 335 -5.38 2.73 -24.87
N ASP A 336 -6.43 2.36 -25.61
CA ASP A 336 -7.81 2.44 -25.11
C ASP A 336 -7.94 1.66 -23.79
N PHE A 337 -8.50 2.30 -22.76
CA PHE A 337 -8.60 1.72 -21.42
C PHE A 337 -9.31 0.36 -21.40
N GLY A 338 -10.41 0.22 -22.14
CA GLY A 338 -11.18 -1.02 -22.21
C GLY A 338 -10.34 -2.16 -22.81
N LYS A 339 -9.62 -1.88 -23.91
CA LYS A 339 -8.71 -2.83 -24.56
C LYS A 339 -7.50 -3.17 -23.70
N VAL A 340 -6.90 -2.19 -23.00
CA VAL A 340 -5.77 -2.43 -22.09
C VAL A 340 -6.18 -3.32 -20.93
N ARG A 341 -7.34 -3.04 -20.30
CA ARG A 341 -7.88 -3.89 -19.23
C ARG A 341 -8.14 -5.31 -19.74
N ALA A 342 -8.76 -5.45 -20.91
CA ALA A 342 -9.03 -6.76 -21.51
C ALA A 342 -7.72 -7.52 -21.82
N GLY A 343 -6.73 -6.83 -22.40
CA GLY A 343 -5.42 -7.38 -22.68
C GLY A 343 -4.65 -7.80 -21.42
N LEU A 344 -4.73 -7.00 -20.34
CA LEU A 344 -4.15 -7.35 -19.05
C LEU A 344 -4.71 -8.67 -18.53
N LEU A 345 -6.04 -8.80 -18.47
CA LEU A 345 -6.71 -10.02 -17.99
C LEU A 345 -6.44 -11.23 -18.89
N ASP A 346 -6.35 -11.05 -20.21
CA ASP A 346 -6.00 -12.11 -21.14
C ASP A 346 -4.55 -12.59 -20.95
N VAL A 347 -3.59 -11.66 -20.87
CA VAL A 347 -2.17 -11.98 -20.71
C VAL A 347 -1.93 -12.69 -19.38
N THR A 348 -2.48 -12.18 -18.27
CA THR A 348 -2.33 -12.83 -16.96
C THR A 348 -3.09 -14.14 -16.90
N GLY A 349 -4.26 -14.23 -17.55
CA GLY A 349 -5.05 -15.45 -17.66
C GLY A 349 -4.27 -16.57 -18.32
N ARG A 350 -3.66 -16.30 -19.48
CA ARG A 350 -2.81 -17.26 -20.19
C ARG A 350 -1.54 -17.61 -19.43
N LEU A 351 -0.89 -16.63 -18.81
CA LEU A 351 0.37 -16.84 -18.09
C LEU A 351 0.20 -17.72 -16.85
N PHE A 352 -0.89 -17.54 -16.11
CA PHE A 352 -1.11 -18.21 -14.82
C PHE A 352 -2.17 -19.32 -14.88
N GLY A 353 -2.79 -19.58 -16.04
CA GLY A 353 -3.86 -20.56 -16.17
C GLY A 353 -5.14 -20.14 -15.43
N LEU A 354 -5.50 -18.87 -15.55
CA LEU A 354 -6.64 -18.26 -14.87
C LEU A 354 -7.74 -17.84 -15.86
N THR A 355 -8.98 -17.98 -15.43
CA THR A 355 -10.16 -17.46 -16.11
C THR A 355 -10.78 -16.37 -15.23
N TYR A 356 -10.97 -15.18 -15.81
CA TYR A 356 -11.62 -14.04 -15.16
C TYR A 356 -13.04 -13.87 -15.68
N SER A 357 -14.02 -14.13 -14.85
CA SER A 357 -15.44 -14.00 -15.17
C SER A 357 -15.99 -12.74 -14.52
N PRO A 358 -16.58 -11.78 -15.26
CA PRO A 358 -17.23 -10.62 -14.66
C PRO A 358 -18.27 -11.05 -13.61
N ALA A 359 -18.19 -10.48 -12.42
CA ALA A 359 -19.08 -10.79 -11.31
C ALA A 359 -20.07 -9.64 -11.09
N ASP A 360 -21.37 -9.96 -11.06
CA ASP A 360 -22.44 -9.02 -10.73
C ASP A 360 -22.70 -9.06 -9.22
N VAL A 361 -21.93 -8.27 -8.49
CA VAL A 361 -21.94 -8.24 -7.01
C VAL A 361 -21.85 -6.81 -6.51
N PRO A 362 -22.28 -6.53 -5.27
CA PRO A 362 -22.13 -5.21 -4.68
C PRO A 362 -20.67 -4.75 -4.69
N VAL A 363 -20.48 -3.46 -4.98
CA VAL A 363 -19.19 -2.77 -5.01
C VAL A 363 -19.31 -1.43 -4.29
N TRP A 364 -18.19 -0.91 -3.77
CA TRP A 364 -18.18 0.36 -3.02
C TRP A 364 -18.30 1.61 -3.90
N HIS A 365 -18.18 1.47 -5.22
CA HIS A 365 -18.30 2.58 -6.16
C HIS A 365 -18.66 2.05 -7.56
N GLU A 366 -19.48 2.79 -8.32
CA GLU A 366 -19.99 2.38 -9.65
C GLU A 366 -18.89 2.13 -10.71
N ALA A 367 -17.73 2.75 -10.53
CA ALA A 367 -16.56 2.62 -11.40
C ALA A 367 -15.75 1.33 -11.14
N VAL A 368 -16.04 0.61 -10.05
CA VAL A 368 -15.35 -0.64 -9.68
C VAL A 368 -15.87 -1.77 -10.56
N ARG A 369 -14.97 -2.69 -10.95
CA ARG A 369 -15.33 -3.92 -11.66
C ARG A 369 -14.87 -5.13 -10.87
N ALA A 370 -15.76 -6.09 -10.66
CA ALA A 370 -15.46 -7.34 -9.96
C ALA A 370 -15.30 -8.50 -10.96
N TYR A 371 -14.37 -9.40 -10.67
CA TYR A 371 -14.15 -10.62 -11.45
C TYR A 371 -13.96 -11.82 -10.52
N ASP A 372 -14.76 -12.86 -10.73
CA ASP A 372 -14.49 -14.18 -10.16
C ASP A 372 -13.35 -14.83 -10.94
N VAL A 373 -12.40 -15.41 -10.19
CA VAL A 373 -11.20 -16.04 -10.71
C VAL A 373 -11.31 -17.53 -10.50
N SER A 374 -11.14 -18.30 -11.57
CA SER A 374 -11.06 -19.77 -11.53
C SER A 374 -9.84 -20.28 -12.29
N ARG A 375 -9.46 -21.52 -12.01
CA ARG A 375 -8.40 -22.20 -12.76
C ARG A 375 -8.94 -22.66 -14.11
N THR A 376 -8.17 -22.42 -15.18
CA THR A 376 -8.62 -22.71 -16.55
C THR A 376 -8.71 -24.21 -16.87
N ASP A 377 -7.91 -25.07 -16.22
CA ASP A 377 -7.84 -26.51 -16.53
C ASP A 377 -9.07 -27.30 -16.05
N ASP A 378 -9.60 -26.99 -14.88
CA ASP A 378 -10.67 -27.75 -14.22
C ASP A 378 -11.84 -26.87 -13.72
N GLY A 379 -11.73 -25.55 -13.89
CA GLY A 379 -12.76 -24.61 -13.47
C GLY A 379 -12.80 -24.38 -11.95
N ALA A 380 -11.83 -24.87 -11.18
CA ALA A 380 -11.83 -24.73 -9.73
C ALA A 380 -11.87 -23.24 -9.32
N PRO A 381 -12.80 -22.82 -8.44
CA PRO A 381 -12.86 -21.44 -7.98
C PRO A 381 -11.64 -21.11 -7.12
N LEU A 382 -11.01 -19.96 -7.39
CA LEU A 382 -9.82 -19.49 -6.69
C LEU A 382 -10.08 -18.26 -5.83
N GLY A 383 -10.94 -17.34 -6.29
CA GLY A 383 -11.31 -16.17 -5.52
C GLY A 383 -11.92 -15.04 -6.33
N ARG A 384 -11.87 -13.82 -5.80
CA ARG A 384 -12.41 -12.64 -6.48
C ARG A 384 -11.42 -11.48 -6.44
N ILE A 385 -11.35 -10.74 -7.54
CA ILE A 385 -10.62 -9.48 -7.63
C ILE A 385 -11.55 -8.31 -7.93
N TYR A 386 -11.16 -7.13 -7.47
CA TYR A 386 -11.84 -5.86 -7.74
C TYR A 386 -10.85 -4.89 -8.38
N LEU A 387 -11.25 -4.30 -9.51
CA LEU A 387 -10.47 -3.30 -10.23
C LEU A 387 -11.11 -1.92 -10.02
N ASP A 388 -10.44 -1.08 -9.25
CA ASP A 388 -10.82 0.30 -8.97
C ASP A 388 -9.79 1.26 -9.58
N LEU A 389 -9.94 1.56 -10.87
CA LEU A 389 -8.88 2.16 -11.69
C LEU A 389 -9.07 3.65 -11.98
N HIS A 390 -10.15 4.26 -11.47
CA HIS A 390 -10.45 5.67 -11.71
C HIS A 390 -10.17 6.53 -10.46
N PRO A 391 -9.60 7.73 -10.61
CA PRO A 391 -9.41 8.65 -9.50
C PRO A 391 -10.75 9.21 -9.04
N ARG A 392 -10.84 9.55 -7.75
CA ARG A 392 -11.95 10.32 -7.16
C ARG A 392 -11.51 10.99 -5.87
N GLU A 393 -12.33 11.89 -5.35
CA GLU A 393 -12.13 12.52 -4.05
C GLU A 393 -12.13 11.47 -2.93
N GLY A 394 -11.28 11.67 -1.92
CA GLY A 394 -11.17 10.77 -0.76
C GLY A 394 -10.53 9.40 -1.02
N LYS A 395 -10.31 9.01 -2.29
CA LYS A 395 -9.63 7.76 -2.65
C LYS A 395 -8.10 7.91 -2.60
N PHE A 396 -7.41 6.86 -2.17
CA PHE A 396 -5.98 6.68 -2.28
C PHE A 396 -5.45 7.03 -3.68
N LYS A 397 -4.40 7.86 -3.70
CA LYS A 397 -3.95 8.57 -4.91
C LYS A 397 -2.84 7.83 -5.69
N HIS A 398 -2.39 6.68 -5.19
CA HIS A 398 -1.36 5.87 -5.84
C HIS A 398 -1.90 4.50 -6.29
N ALA A 399 -1.14 3.79 -7.12
CA ALA A 399 -1.44 2.41 -7.46
C ALA A 399 -1.04 1.49 -6.31
N ALA A 400 -1.96 0.65 -5.86
CA ALA A 400 -1.74 -0.35 -4.81
C ALA A 400 -2.67 -1.55 -5.00
N GLN A 401 -2.32 -2.66 -4.34
CA GLN A 401 -3.21 -3.78 -4.12
C GLN A 401 -3.51 -3.84 -2.62
N PHE A 402 -4.81 -3.86 -2.30
CA PHE A 402 -5.30 -4.03 -0.94
C PHE A 402 -5.96 -5.40 -0.84
N THR A 403 -5.67 -6.12 0.24
CA THR A 403 -6.29 -7.42 0.50
C THR A 403 -7.65 -7.17 1.13
N LEU A 404 -8.71 -7.77 0.59
CA LEU A 404 -10.03 -7.78 1.24
C LEU A 404 -10.18 -9.00 2.15
N THR A 405 -9.71 -10.16 1.67
CA THR A 405 -9.78 -11.44 2.35
C THR A 405 -8.49 -12.22 2.09
N ASN A 406 -7.88 -12.81 3.12
CA ASN A 406 -6.71 -13.69 2.92
C ASN A 406 -7.15 -15.06 2.41
N GLY A 407 -6.44 -15.62 1.43
CA GLY A 407 -6.72 -16.98 0.95
C GLY A 407 -6.13 -18.04 1.88
N VAL A 408 -6.98 -18.91 2.41
CA VAL A 408 -6.59 -20.06 3.23
C VAL A 408 -7.25 -21.32 2.69
N ALA A 409 -6.45 -22.26 2.19
CA ALA A 409 -6.94 -23.47 1.54
C ALA A 409 -7.94 -24.23 2.43
N GLY A 410 -9.11 -24.57 1.87
CA GLY A 410 -10.16 -25.28 2.58
C GLY A 410 -10.85 -24.48 3.71
N ARG A 411 -10.52 -23.19 3.88
CA ARG A 411 -11.04 -22.37 4.97
C ARG A 411 -11.63 -21.03 4.54
N GLN A 412 -10.95 -20.30 3.65
CA GLN A 412 -11.30 -18.94 3.27
C GLN A 412 -10.84 -18.63 1.85
N VAL A 413 -11.75 -18.10 1.03
CA VAL A 413 -11.46 -17.73 -0.37
C VAL A 413 -10.99 -16.27 -0.41
N PRO A 414 -9.88 -15.96 -1.09
CA PRO A 414 -9.37 -14.59 -1.23
C PRO A 414 -10.25 -13.69 -2.09
#